data_AF-A0A9P4HAD8-F1
#
_entry.id   AF-A0A9P4HAD8-F1
#
_cell.length_a   1.000
_cell.length_b   1.000
_cell.length_c   1.000
_cell.angle_alpha   90.00
_cell.angle_beta   90.00
_cell.angle_gamma   90.00
#
_symmetry.space_group_name_H-M   'P 1'
#
loop_
_entity.id
_entity.type
_entity.pdbx_description
1 polymer ?
#
loop_
_entity_poly.entity_id
_entity_poly.type
_entity_poly.pdbx_seq_one_letter_code
_entity_poly.pdbx_strand_id
1 'polypeptide(L)'
;MALNIKTSTSPSIEPFTPPAGGRCLILALPRELRDHVYEYALTDDYCLTAAMVAVDVFELQGSSSSLSPYRDFNQLQYVSRQIRSEIRGLTLKLNDLHFRGTQFPAIVGTDIAESFLAQCSASTKAMLSKLIIYYGDFFRGNQW
;
A
#
# COMPACT_ATOMS: atom_id res chain seq x y z
N MET A 1 36.59 -48.72 -13.52
CA MET A 1 35.12 -48.61 -13.56
C MET A 1 34.77 -47.19 -13.12
N ALA A 2 34.45 -46.29 -14.05
CA ALA A 2 34.18 -44.89 -13.75
C ALA A 2 32.66 -44.65 -13.77
N LEU A 3 32.13 -44.14 -12.66
CA LEU A 3 30.71 -43.78 -12.51
C LEU A 3 30.44 -42.47 -13.25
N ASN A 4 29.69 -42.56 -14.33
CA ASN A 4 29.30 -41.44 -15.18
C ASN A 4 28.01 -40.82 -14.62
N ILE A 5 28.15 -39.83 -13.72
CA ILE A 5 27.02 -39.10 -13.15
C ILE A 5 26.60 -38.03 -14.15
N LYS A 6 25.54 -38.31 -14.92
CA LYS A 6 24.85 -37.30 -15.74
C LYS A 6 24.09 -36.37 -14.81
N THR A 7 24.64 -35.20 -14.50
CA THR A 7 23.91 -34.10 -13.91
C THR A 7 22.92 -33.56 -14.94
N SER A 8 21.64 -33.94 -14.83
CA SER A 8 20.59 -33.31 -15.65
C SER A 8 20.44 -31.87 -15.16
N THR A 9 21.03 -30.94 -15.89
CA THR A 9 20.85 -29.50 -15.70
C THR A 9 19.41 -29.19 -16.09
N SER A 10 18.50 -29.18 -15.11
CA SER A 10 17.19 -28.60 -15.32
C SER A 10 17.40 -27.12 -15.67
N PRO A 11 16.74 -26.59 -16.70
CA PRO A 11 16.86 -25.18 -17.04
C PRO A 11 16.45 -24.38 -15.81
N SER A 12 17.38 -23.59 -15.29
CA SER A 12 17.15 -22.65 -14.20
C SER A 12 16.08 -21.68 -14.65
N ILE A 13 14.83 -21.93 -14.26
CA ILE A 13 13.74 -20.99 -14.46
C ILE A 13 14.05 -19.81 -13.56
N GLU A 14 14.46 -18.69 -14.16
CA GLU A 14 14.60 -17.47 -13.40
C GLU A 14 13.25 -17.12 -12.78
N PRO A 15 13.19 -16.94 -11.44
CA PRO A 15 11.93 -16.78 -10.72
C PRO A 15 11.15 -15.51 -11.10
N PHE A 16 11.76 -14.63 -11.90
CA PHE A 16 11.20 -13.36 -12.34
C PHE A 16 10.65 -13.39 -13.77
N THR A 17 10.87 -14.46 -14.54
CA THR A 17 10.29 -14.56 -15.89
C THR A 17 8.86 -15.10 -15.80
N PRO A 18 7.84 -14.33 -16.22
CA PRO A 18 6.47 -14.82 -16.18
C PRO A 18 6.32 -16.04 -17.10
N PRO A 19 5.46 -17.02 -16.75
CA PRO A 19 5.21 -18.18 -17.61
C PRO A 19 4.74 -17.74 -19.00
N ALA A 20 5.20 -18.41 -20.05
CA ALA A 20 4.86 -18.09 -21.44
C ALA A 20 3.33 -18.05 -21.73
N GLY A 21 2.52 -18.72 -20.91
CA GLY A 21 1.06 -18.72 -21.01
C GLY A 21 0.36 -17.50 -20.39
N GLY A 22 1.09 -16.49 -19.90
CA GLY A 22 0.53 -15.26 -19.33
C GLY A 22 -0.28 -15.47 -18.04
N ARG A 23 -0.15 -16.63 -17.39
CA ARG A 23 -0.85 -16.93 -16.14
C ARG A 23 -0.24 -16.14 -14.99
N CYS A 24 -1.08 -15.46 -14.22
CA CYS A 24 -0.67 -14.79 -13.00
C CYS A 24 -0.43 -15.84 -11.89
N LEU A 25 0.81 -16.03 -11.47
CA LEU A 25 1.18 -17.02 -10.46
C LEU A 25 0.51 -16.77 -9.10
N ILE A 26 0.31 -15.50 -8.73
CA ILE A 26 -0.39 -15.13 -7.50
C ILE A 26 -1.82 -15.68 -7.49
N LEU A 27 -2.52 -15.64 -8.63
CA LEU A 27 -3.89 -16.14 -8.74
C LEU A 27 -3.99 -17.67 -8.76
N ALA A 28 -2.87 -18.39 -8.92
CA ALA A 28 -2.83 -19.84 -8.80
C ALA A 28 -2.76 -20.30 -7.33
N LEU A 29 -2.41 -19.40 -6.40
CA LEU A 29 -2.38 -19.70 -4.97
C LEU A 29 -3.82 -19.81 -4.42
N PRO A 30 -4.08 -20.70 -3.44
CA PRO A 30 -5.30 -20.67 -2.64
C PRO A 30 -5.55 -19.30 -2.01
N ARG A 31 -6.82 -19.01 -1.70
CA ARG A 31 -7.24 -17.68 -1.25
C ARG A 31 -6.51 -17.26 0.02
N GLU A 32 -6.35 -18.18 0.96
CA GLU A 32 -5.74 -17.99 2.26
C GLU A 32 -4.28 -17.52 2.12
N LEU A 33 -3.53 -18.14 1.20
CA LEU A 33 -2.14 -17.74 0.93
C LEU A 33 -2.06 -16.39 0.23
N ARG A 34 -3.03 -16.06 -0.65
CA ARG A 34 -3.10 -14.73 -1.25
C ARG A 34 -3.36 -13.66 -0.20
N ASP A 35 -4.27 -13.92 0.74
CA ASP A 35 -4.59 -12.98 1.82
C ASP A 35 -3.36 -12.71 2.69
N HIS A 36 -2.52 -13.71 3.00
CA HIS A 36 -1.24 -13.49 3.68
C HIS A 36 -0.25 -12.65 2.86
N VAL A 37 -0.18 -12.87 1.54
CA VAL A 37 0.65 -12.04 0.65
C VAL A 37 0.13 -10.60 0.61
N TYR A 38 -1.19 -10.40 0.56
CA TYR A 38 -1.81 -9.08 0.58
C TYR A 38 -1.56 -8.38 1.90
N GLU A 39 -1.73 -9.08 3.02
CA GLU A 39 -1.43 -8.56 4.34
C GLU A 39 0.02 -8.10 4.43
N TYR A 40 0.98 -8.94 4.03
CA TYR A 40 2.39 -8.58 4.04
C TYR A 40 2.71 -7.40 3.11
N ALA A 41 2.15 -7.38 1.89
CA ALA A 41 2.47 -6.36 0.89
C ALA A 41 1.76 -5.02 1.12
N LEU A 42 0.62 -5.03 1.83
CA LEU A 42 -0.19 -3.84 2.12
C LEU A 42 0.00 -3.34 3.56
N THR A 43 0.62 -4.13 4.43
CA THR A 43 1.09 -3.63 5.71
C THR A 43 2.43 -2.95 5.43
N ASP A 44 2.49 -1.65 5.62
CA ASP A 44 3.74 -0.92 5.54
C ASP A 44 4.19 -0.64 6.98
N ASP A 45 5.48 -0.79 7.25
CA ASP A 45 6.06 -0.32 8.50
C ASP A 45 5.90 1.21 8.63
N TYR A 46 5.66 1.88 7.49
CA TYR A 46 5.39 3.29 7.41
C TYR A 46 3.89 3.63 7.41
N CYS A 47 3.53 4.72 8.06
CA CYS A 47 2.15 5.17 8.16
C CYS A 47 1.49 5.54 6.82
N LEU A 48 0.18 5.28 6.69
CA LEU A 48 -0.64 5.77 5.59
C LEU A 48 -1.10 7.19 5.92
N THR A 49 -0.82 8.17 5.07
CA THR A 49 -1.21 9.57 5.30
C THR A 49 -2.32 9.96 4.33
N ALA A 50 -3.38 10.60 4.82
CA ALA A 50 -4.34 11.29 3.97
C ALA A 50 -3.86 12.72 3.73
N ALA A 51 -3.61 13.05 2.46
CA ALA A 51 -3.24 14.39 2.04
C ALA A 51 -4.38 14.98 1.19
N MET A 52 -4.73 16.24 1.46
CA MET A 52 -5.66 16.96 0.60
C MET A 52 -4.91 17.53 -0.60
N VAL A 53 -5.25 17.09 -1.81
CA VAL A 53 -4.59 17.51 -3.05
C VAL A 53 -5.37 18.60 -3.80
N ALA A 54 -6.68 18.68 -3.56
CA ALA A 54 -7.56 19.76 -3.98
C ALA A 54 -8.71 19.90 -2.97
N VAL A 55 -9.56 20.93 -3.11
CA VAL A 55 -10.73 21.13 -2.25
C VAL A 55 -11.57 19.85 -2.23
N ASP A 56 -11.73 19.26 -1.04
CA ASP A 56 -12.47 18.02 -0.82
C ASP A 56 -11.96 16.80 -1.60
N VAL A 57 -10.73 16.84 -2.13
CA VAL A 57 -10.10 15.69 -2.80
C VAL A 57 -8.92 15.21 -1.96
N PHE A 58 -9.05 13.98 -1.46
CA PHE A 58 -8.03 13.33 -0.65
C PHE A 58 -7.30 12.24 -1.44
N GLU A 59 -5.97 12.22 -1.28
CA GLU A 59 -5.11 11.16 -1.75
C GLU A 59 -4.49 10.44 -0.55
N LEU A 60 -4.41 9.11 -0.64
CA LEU A 60 -3.74 8.28 0.36
C LEU A 60 -2.31 8.02 -0.10
N GLN A 61 -1.34 8.44 0.71
CA GLN A 61 0.07 8.34 0.41
C GLN A 61 0.78 7.49 1.46
N GLY A 62 1.66 6.60 1.02
CA GLY A 62 2.55 5.86 1.92
C GLY A 62 3.65 6.77 2.45
N SER A 63 3.93 6.75 3.75
CA SER A 63 4.98 7.56 4.36
C SER A 63 6.38 6.96 4.11
N SER A 64 6.81 6.84 2.85
CA SER A 64 8.19 6.43 2.55
C SER A 64 9.19 7.42 3.17
N SER A 65 10.01 6.94 4.10
CA SER A 65 11.20 7.63 4.62
C SER A 65 12.29 7.83 3.56
N SER A 66 12.19 7.13 2.43
CA SER A 66 13.15 7.20 1.34
C SER A 66 12.76 8.27 0.32
N LEU A 67 13.77 8.94 -0.23
CA LEU A 67 13.78 10.04 -1.21
C LEU A 67 13.02 9.81 -2.54
N SER A 68 12.12 8.83 -2.59
CA SER A 68 11.27 8.49 -3.73
C SER A 68 9.86 9.08 -3.51
N PRO A 69 9.54 10.24 -4.10
CA PRO A 69 8.21 10.87 -4.02
C PRO A 69 7.09 10.09 -4.73
N TYR A 70 7.34 8.88 -5.25
CA TYR A 70 6.43 8.15 -6.14
C TYR A 70 6.17 6.69 -5.74
N ARG A 71 6.36 6.30 -4.48
CA ARG A 71 5.94 4.96 -4.06
C ARG A 71 4.44 4.95 -3.78
N ASP A 72 3.67 4.59 -4.81
CA ASP A 72 2.28 4.16 -4.64
C ASP A 72 2.25 3.04 -3.60
N PHE A 73 1.53 3.27 -2.51
CA PHE A 73 1.41 2.33 -1.39
C PHE A 73 0.85 0.98 -1.82
N ASN A 74 -0.10 1.00 -2.76
CA ASN A 74 -0.80 -0.20 -3.21
C ASN A 74 -0.37 -0.57 -4.63
N GLN A 75 0.88 -0.98 -4.81
CA GLN A 75 1.36 -1.42 -6.13
C GLN A 75 0.61 -2.66 -6.67
N LEU A 76 0.09 -3.49 -5.76
CA LEU A 76 -0.69 -4.69 -6.10
C LEU A 76 -1.95 -4.37 -6.91
N GLN A 77 -2.54 -3.18 -6.75
CA GLN A 77 -3.74 -2.78 -7.49
C GLN A 77 -3.53 -2.70 -9.02
N TYR A 78 -2.27 -2.57 -9.46
CA TYR A 78 -1.91 -2.45 -10.87
C TYR A 78 -1.55 -3.79 -11.52
N VAL A 79 -1.39 -4.86 -10.73
CA VAL A 79 -0.99 -6.17 -11.24
C VAL A 79 -2.14 -6.83 -12.01
N SER A 80 -3.36 -6.84 -11.46
CA SER A 80 -4.54 -7.34 -12.17
C SER A 80 -5.85 -6.79 -11.58
N ARG A 81 -6.91 -6.77 -12.40
CA ARG A 81 -8.26 -6.35 -11.96
C ARG A 81 -8.82 -7.23 -10.86
N GLN A 82 -8.54 -8.54 -10.90
CA GLN A 82 -8.98 -9.46 -9.87
C GLN A 82 -8.29 -9.13 -8.53
N ILE A 83 -6.96 -9.05 -8.49
CA ILE A 83 -6.22 -8.69 -7.28
C ILE A 83 -6.72 -7.35 -6.72
N ARG A 84 -6.89 -6.34 -7.58
CA ARG A 84 -7.44 -5.03 -7.19
C ARG A 84 -8.80 -5.13 -6.49
N SER A 85 -9.68 -6.01 -6.97
CA SER A 85 -10.98 -6.24 -6.33
C SER A 85 -10.84 -6.97 -4.98
N GLU A 86 -9.90 -7.92 -4.89
CA GLU A 86 -9.66 -8.73 -3.69
C GLU A 86 -9.06 -7.90 -2.55
N ILE A 87 -8.23 -6.89 -2.87
CA ILE A 87 -7.55 -6.03 -1.89
C ILE A 87 -8.31 -4.74 -1.58
N ARG A 88 -9.49 -4.53 -2.18
CA ARG A 88 -10.23 -3.28 -2.02
C ARG A 88 -10.59 -3.06 -0.55
N GLY A 89 -10.12 -1.96 0.01
CA GLY A 89 -10.35 -1.61 1.43
C GLY A 89 -9.37 -2.24 2.42
N LEU A 90 -8.58 -3.25 2.02
CA LEU A 90 -7.57 -3.85 2.91
C LEU A 90 -6.50 -2.84 3.31
N THR A 91 -6.12 -1.93 2.42
CA THR A 91 -5.18 -0.84 2.72
C THR A 91 -5.62 -0.02 3.94
N LEU A 92 -6.90 0.32 4.06
CA LEU A 92 -7.42 1.09 5.20
C LEU A 92 -7.57 0.26 6.47
N LYS A 93 -7.80 -1.05 6.31
CA LYS A 93 -7.97 -1.99 7.43
C LYS A 93 -6.64 -2.36 8.07
N LEU A 94 -5.59 -2.47 7.28
CA LEU A 94 -4.29 -2.96 7.73
C LEU A 94 -3.36 -1.85 8.23
N ASN A 95 -3.68 -0.58 7.97
CA ASN A 95 -2.78 0.53 8.28
C ASN A 95 -3.45 1.58 9.17
N ASP A 96 -2.63 2.20 10.01
CA ASP A 96 -2.99 3.41 10.72
C ASP A 96 -3.09 4.57 9.71
N LEU A 97 -4.18 5.34 9.78
CA LEU A 97 -4.40 6.51 8.92
C LEU A 97 -4.02 7.79 9.65
N HIS A 98 -3.07 8.52 9.09
CA HIS A 98 -2.48 9.71 9.66
C HIS A 98 -3.00 10.95 8.95
N PHE A 99 -3.44 11.94 9.73
CA PHE A 99 -3.88 13.25 9.24
C PHE A 99 -2.91 14.31 9.74
N ARG A 100 -2.11 14.85 8.83
CA ARG A 100 -1.11 15.88 9.11
C ARG A 100 -1.58 17.20 8.52
N GLY A 101 -1.53 18.26 9.32
CA GLY A 101 -1.82 19.60 8.84
C GLY A 101 -0.83 20.07 7.77
N THR A 102 -1.27 20.99 6.91
CA THR A 102 -0.44 21.67 5.92
C THR A 102 -0.14 23.09 6.37
N GLN A 103 1.04 23.61 6.04
CA GLN A 103 1.42 24.97 6.43
C GLN A 103 0.70 26.04 5.59
N PHE A 104 0.47 25.79 4.30
CA PHE A 104 -0.13 26.76 3.39
C PHE A 104 -1.10 26.10 2.39
N PRO A 105 -2.41 26.39 2.48
CA PRO A 105 -3.07 27.08 3.60
C PRO A 105 -2.87 26.32 4.92
N ALA A 106 -2.90 27.04 6.04
CA ALA A 106 -2.84 26.45 7.37
C ALA A 106 -4.12 25.65 7.62
N ILE A 107 -4.04 24.33 7.44
CA ILE A 107 -5.15 23.41 7.67
C ILE A 107 -4.73 22.48 8.78
N VAL A 108 -5.55 22.39 9.84
CA VAL A 108 -5.25 21.52 10.97
C VAL A 108 -5.59 20.08 10.58
N GLY A 109 -4.83 19.11 11.08
CA GLY A 109 -5.09 17.70 10.80
C GLY A 109 -6.52 17.25 11.17
N THR A 110 -7.16 17.91 12.15
CA THR A 110 -8.57 17.69 12.51
C THR A 110 -9.51 18.02 11.36
N ASP A 111 -9.32 19.14 10.67
CA ASP A 111 -10.20 19.58 9.59
C ASP A 111 -10.11 18.61 8.40
N ILE A 112 -8.89 18.15 8.10
CA ILE A 112 -8.62 17.13 7.08
C ILE A 112 -9.31 15.81 7.47
N ALA A 113 -9.19 15.39 8.73
CA ALA A 113 -9.82 14.18 9.23
C ALA A 113 -11.34 14.25 9.17
N GLU A 114 -11.94 15.36 9.61
CA GLU A 114 -13.39 15.57 9.58
C GLU A 114 -13.95 15.57 8.16
N SER A 115 -13.31 16.30 7.23
CA SER A 115 -13.74 16.32 5.83
C SER A 115 -13.58 14.94 5.18
N PHE A 116 -12.45 14.25 5.40
CA PHE A 116 -12.25 12.88 4.91
C PHE A 116 -13.33 11.92 5.44
N LEU A 117 -13.61 11.96 6.75
CA LEU A 117 -14.63 11.12 7.37
C LEU A 117 -16.03 11.50 6.89
N ALA A 118 -16.33 12.76 6.61
CA ALA A 118 -17.62 13.17 6.06
C ALA A 118 -17.86 12.54 4.68
N GLN A 119 -16.82 12.37 3.86
CA GLN A 119 -16.90 11.75 2.53
C GLN A 119 -16.89 10.21 2.57
N CYS A 120 -16.40 9.61 3.65
CA CYS A 120 -16.36 8.16 3.78
C CYS A 120 -17.76 7.55 3.91
N SER A 121 -18.00 6.48 3.15
CA SER A 121 -19.17 5.63 3.34
C SER A 121 -19.13 4.93 4.71
N ALA A 122 -20.29 4.48 5.20
CA ALA A 122 -20.36 3.75 6.47
C ALA A 122 -19.50 2.47 6.47
N SER A 123 -19.43 1.76 5.34
CA SER A 123 -18.57 0.58 5.21
C SER A 123 -17.09 0.93 5.24
N THR A 124 -16.69 2.03 4.59
CA THR A 124 -15.31 2.55 4.67
C THR A 124 -14.94 2.91 6.11
N LYS A 125 -15.83 3.60 6.84
CA LYS A 125 -15.61 3.95 8.25
C LYS A 125 -15.42 2.71 9.13
N ALA A 126 -16.23 1.67 8.91
CA ALA A 126 -16.12 0.41 9.63
C ALA A 126 -14.83 -0.37 9.33
N MET A 127 -14.15 -0.07 8.21
CA MET A 127 -12.86 -0.67 7.86
C MET A 127 -11.67 0.06 8.48
N LEU A 128 -11.82 1.31 8.93
CA LEU A 128 -10.71 2.07 9.50
C LEU A 128 -10.26 1.43 10.82
N SER A 129 -9.00 1.02 10.89
CA SER A 129 -8.44 0.41 12.10
C SER A 129 -8.16 1.46 13.18
N LYS A 130 -7.38 2.48 12.83
CA LYS A 130 -6.93 3.52 13.76
C LYS A 130 -6.65 4.83 13.03
N LEU A 131 -7.02 5.94 13.66
CA LEU A 131 -6.79 7.29 13.16
C LEU A 131 -5.80 8.02 14.07
N ILE A 132 -4.80 8.66 13.48
CA ILE A 132 -3.81 9.46 14.20
C ILE A 132 -3.85 10.88 13.64
N ILE A 133 -4.28 11.83 14.47
CA ILE A 133 -4.41 13.25 14.09
C ILE A 133 -3.29 14.04 14.75
N TYR A 134 -2.59 14.85 13.97
CA TYR A 134 -1.53 15.73 14.46
C TYR A 134 -2.03 17.17 14.58
N TYR A 135 -1.86 17.75 15.77
CA TYR A 135 -2.40 19.07 16.14
C TYR A 135 -1.43 20.24 15.94
N GLY A 136 -0.22 20.01 15.41
CA GLY A 136 0.80 21.04 15.27
C GLY A 136 1.49 21.02 13.91
N ASP A 137 2.06 22.17 13.53
CA ASP A 137 2.94 22.28 12.37
C ASP A 137 4.14 21.37 12.57
N PHE A 138 4.23 20.30 11.77
CA PHE A 138 5.50 19.60 11.60
C PHE A 138 6.44 20.55 10.87
N PHE A 139 7.21 21.33 11.62
CA PHE A 139 8.45 21.90 11.12
C PHE A 139 9.30 20.71 10.68
N ARG A 140 9.36 20.43 9.37
CA ARG A 140 10.53 19.79 8.79
C ARG A 140 11.67 20.75 9.08
N GLY A 141 12.30 20.60 10.25
CA GLY A 141 13.56 21.27 10.53
C GLY A 141 14.48 20.96 9.37
N ASN A 142 14.93 22.00 8.67
CA ASN A 142 15.91 21.89 7.59
C ASN A 142 17.09 21.06 8.12
N GLN A 143 17.17 19.80 7.71
CA GLN A 143 18.41 19.05 7.83
C GLN A 143 19.29 19.51 6.68
N TRP A 144 20.38 20.16 7.07
CA TRP A 144 21.46 20.68 6.24
C TRP A 144 22.18 19.56 5.49
#